data_AF-A0A1A2PHI7-F1
#
_entry.id   AF-A0A1A2PHI7-F1
#
_cell.length_a   1.000
_cell.length_b   1.000
_cell.length_c   1.000
_cell.angle_alpha   90.00
_cell.angle_beta   90.00
_cell.angle_gamma   90.00
#
_symmetry.space_group_name_H-M   'P 1'
#
loop_
_entity.id
_entity.type
_entity.pdbx_description
1 polymer ?
#
loop_
_entity_poly.entity_id
_entity_poly.type
_entity_poly.pdbx_seq_one_letter_code
_entity_poly.pdbx_strand_id
1 'polypeptide(L)'
;MAIYALDPAECVLLTEACKTLDRIDAIEAELARDGLTLTGSRGQLPRAHPLLYALTEAQKTVSRLVAELALPLPGEQVGRRRSPQQKAAAGARWGRDAGCA
;
A
#
# COMPACT_ATOMS: atom_id res chain seq x y z
N MET A 1 13.68 -4.29 24.00
CA MET A 1 12.39 -3.69 24.43
C MET A 1 11.72 -3.12 23.19
N ALA A 2 10.46 -3.45 22.91
CA ALA A 2 9.78 -2.97 21.70
C ALA A 2 9.45 -1.47 21.83
N ILE A 3 9.68 -0.70 20.76
CA ILE A 3 9.49 0.76 20.72
C ILE A 3 8.00 1.12 20.68
N TYR A 4 7.17 0.24 20.11
CA TYR A 4 5.72 0.37 20.01
C TYR A 4 5.07 -1.02 19.97
N ALA A 5 3.88 -1.15 20.56
CA ALA A 5 3.08 -2.37 20.52
C ALA A 5 1.72 -2.07 19.89
N LEU A 6 1.33 -2.88 18.90
CA LEU A 6 0.07 -2.71 18.20
C LEU A 6 -1.10 -3.15 19.07
N ASP A 7 -2.18 -2.37 19.06
CA ASP A 7 -3.45 -2.80 19.65
C ASP A 7 -4.18 -3.82 18.72
N PRO A 8 -5.22 -4.52 19.21
CA PRO A 8 -5.94 -5.51 18.41
C PRO A 8 -6.58 -4.94 17.13
N ALA A 9 -7.08 -3.70 17.14
CA ALA A 9 -7.67 -3.07 15.96
C ALA A 9 -6.58 -2.70 14.94
N GLU A 10 -5.43 -2.19 15.39
CA GLU A 10 -4.26 -1.97 14.53
C GLU A 10 -3.76 -3.28 13.92
N CYS A 11 -3.75 -4.38 14.67
CA CYS A 11 -3.38 -5.70 14.14
C CYS A 11 -4.35 -6.15 13.02
N VAL A 12 -5.65 -5.90 13.18
CA VAL A 12 -6.65 -6.20 12.13
C VAL A 12 -6.40 -5.36 10.87
N LEU A 13 -6.16 -4.06 11.02
CA LEU A 13 -5.86 -3.17 9.90
C LEU A 13 -4.58 -3.59 9.16
N LEU A 14 -3.53 -3.94 9.90
CA LEU A 14 -2.27 -4.42 9.34
C LEU A 14 -2.48 -5.74 8.59
N THR A 15 -3.24 -6.67 9.18
CA THR A 15 -3.55 -7.96 8.56
C THR A 15 -4.31 -7.78 7.25
N GLU A 16 -5.32 -6.91 7.20
CA GLU A 16 -6.05 -6.63 5.97
C GLU A 16 -5.19 -5.90 4.92
N ALA A 17 -4.26 -5.05 5.35
CA ALA A 17 -3.29 -4.44 4.45
C ALA A 17 -2.38 -5.49 3.80
N CYS A 18 -1.83 -6.43 4.59
CA CYS A 18 -1.03 -7.55 4.09
C CYS A 18 -1.81 -8.42 3.10
N LYS A 19 -3.02 -8.86 3.45
CA LYS A 19 -3.87 -9.65 2.53
C LYS A 19 -4.18 -8.89 1.24
N THR A 20 -4.30 -7.57 1.29
CA THR A 20 -4.55 -6.76 0.10
C THR A 20 -3.30 -6.63 -0.77
N LEU A 21 -2.11 -6.57 -0.17
CA LEU A 21 -0.83 -6.66 -0.89
C LEU A 21 -0.71 -8.03 -1.59
N ASP A 22 -1.02 -9.13 -0.92
CA ASP A 22 -0.98 -10.47 -1.53
C ASP A 22 -1.91 -10.56 -2.76
N ARG A 23 -3.06 -9.88 -2.73
CA ARG A 23 -3.99 -9.79 -3.87
C ARG A 23 -3.42 -8.95 -5.01
N ILE A 24 -2.70 -7.87 -4.70
CA ILE A 24 -2.00 -7.05 -5.70
C ILE A 24 -0.97 -7.92 -6.42
N ASP A 25 -0.15 -8.66 -5.68
CA ASP A 25 0.87 -9.54 -6.24
C ASP A 25 0.24 -10.60 -7.17
N ALA A 26 -0.89 -11.19 -6.79
CA ALA A 26 -1.62 -12.14 -7.63
C ALA A 26 -2.16 -11.49 -8.92
N ILE A 27 -2.69 -10.26 -8.84
CA ILE A 27 -3.18 -9.51 -10.00
C ILE A 27 -2.02 -9.14 -10.93
N GLU A 28 -0.90 -8.68 -10.39
CA GLU A 28 0.29 -8.32 -11.16
C GLU A 28 0.87 -9.54 -11.87
N ALA A 29 0.89 -10.71 -11.20
CA ALA A 29 1.30 -11.96 -11.83
C ALA A 29 0.39 -12.36 -13.00
N GLU A 30 -0.94 -12.20 -12.87
CA GLU A 30 -1.88 -12.45 -13.97
C GLU A 30 -1.64 -11.49 -15.13
N LEU A 31 -1.54 -10.19 -14.86
CA LEU A 31 -1.29 -9.15 -15.86
C LEU A 31 0.05 -9.33 -16.58
N ALA A 32 1.07 -9.81 -15.87
CA ALA A 32 2.36 -10.12 -16.47
C ALA A 32 2.28 -11.29 -17.47
N ARG A 33 1.38 -12.26 -17.23
CA ARG A 33 1.14 -13.38 -18.14
C ARG A 33 0.26 -13.02 -19.33
N ASP A 34 -0.84 -12.32 -19.07
CA ASP A 34 -1.90 -12.09 -20.06
C ASP A 34 -1.71 -10.79 -20.85
N GLY A 35 -0.85 -9.89 -20.34
CA GLY A 35 -0.61 -8.57 -20.89
C GLY A 35 -1.65 -7.54 -20.45
N LEU A 36 -1.37 -6.27 -20.75
CA LEU A 36 -2.20 -5.14 -20.29
C LEU A 36 -3.48 -4.95 -21.13
N THR A 37 -3.59 -5.65 -22.26
CA THR A 37 -4.71 -5.53 -23.19
C THR A 37 -5.18 -6.88 -23.67
N LEU A 38 -6.50 -7.07 -23.75
CA LEU A 38 -7.13 -8.25 -24.30
C LEU A 38 -7.60 -7.98 -25.73
N THR A 39 -7.27 -8.87 -26.66
CA THR A 39 -7.79 -8.81 -28.04
C THR A 39 -9.18 -9.44 -28.08
N GLY A 40 -10.18 -8.69 -28.53
CA GLY A 40 -11.55 -9.20 -28.65
C GLY A 40 -11.70 -10.18 -29.83
N SER A 41 -12.58 -11.18 -29.69
CA SER A 41 -12.75 -12.28 -30.66
C SER A 41 -13.34 -11.93 -32.03
N ARG A 42 -13.57 -10.64 -32.35
CA ARG A 42 -14.24 -10.18 -33.59
C ARG A 42 -13.64 -8.91 -34.21
N GLY A 43 -12.32 -8.77 -34.19
CA GLY A 43 -11.67 -7.58 -34.75
C GLY A 43 -11.91 -6.29 -33.96
N GLN A 44 -12.31 -6.43 -32.69
CA GLN A 44 -12.40 -5.30 -31.77
C GLN A 44 -10.99 -4.84 -31.40
N LEU A 45 -10.80 -3.52 -31.29
CA LEU A 45 -9.56 -2.94 -30.80
C LEU A 45 -9.21 -3.54 -29.42
N PRO A 46 -7.92 -3.75 -29.11
CA PRO A 46 -7.48 -4.22 -27.81
C PRO A 46 -8.08 -3.37 -26.70
N ARG A 47 -8.74 -4.00 -25.73
CA ARG A 47 -9.29 -3.32 -24.55
C ARG A 47 -8.35 -3.52 -23.37
N ALA A 48 -8.31 -2.54 -22.48
CA ALA A 48 -7.59 -2.64 -21.22
C ALA A 48 -8.03 -3.90 -20.45
N HIS A 49 -7.07 -4.63 -19.89
CA HIS A 49 -7.37 -5.81 -19.09
C HIS A 49 -8.22 -5.42 -17.87
N PRO A 50 -9.35 -6.11 -17.59
CA PRO A 50 -10.24 -5.76 -16.47
C PRO A 50 -9.56 -5.67 -15.10
N LEU A 51 -8.47 -6.43 -14.90
CA LEU A 51 -7.69 -6.44 -13.67
C LEU A 51 -6.93 -5.15 -13.42
N LEU A 52 -6.71 -4.30 -14.42
CA LEU A 52 -6.09 -2.97 -14.22
C LEU A 52 -6.95 -2.08 -13.31
N TYR A 53 -8.28 -2.17 -13.43
CA TYR A 53 -9.18 -1.48 -12.54
C TYR A 53 -9.10 -2.06 -11.13
N ALA A 54 -9.15 -3.39 -11.00
CA ALA A 54 -9.02 -4.07 -9.70
C ALA A 54 -7.69 -3.75 -8.99
N LEU A 55 -6.59 -3.69 -9.74
CA LEU A 55 -5.26 -3.32 -9.25
C LEU A 55 -5.27 -1.90 -8.67
N THR A 56 -5.82 -0.95 -9.42
CA THR A 56 -5.91 0.46 -9.00
C THR A 56 -6.73 0.60 -7.71
N GLU A 57 -7.86 -0.12 -7.59
CA GLU A 57 -8.69 -0.10 -6.39
C GLU A 57 -8.02 -0.79 -5.19
N ALA A 58 -7.28 -1.87 -5.41
CA ALA A 58 -6.48 -2.52 -4.37
C ALA A 58 -5.37 -1.59 -3.84
N GLN A 59 -4.66 -0.89 -4.72
CA GLN A 59 -3.63 0.09 -4.34
C GLN A 59 -4.22 1.24 -3.50
N LYS A 60 -5.38 1.77 -3.88
CA LYS A 60 -6.10 2.78 -3.08
C LYS A 60 -6.49 2.24 -1.70
N THR A 61 -6.97 1.00 -1.65
CA THR A 61 -7.33 0.32 -0.40
C THR A 61 -6.14 0.20 0.53
N VAL A 62 -4.98 -0.26 0.05
CA VAL A 62 -3.74 -0.33 0.85
C VAL A 62 -3.34 1.04 1.37
N SER A 63 -3.32 2.06 0.50
CA SER A 63 -2.98 3.44 0.89
C SER A 63 -3.89 3.94 2.03
N ARG A 64 -5.18 3.64 1.95
CA ARG A 64 -6.17 3.98 2.98
C ARG A 64 -5.91 3.22 4.29
N LEU A 65 -5.74 1.90 4.25
CA LEU A 65 -5.48 1.07 5.44
C LEU A 65 -4.19 1.50 6.16
N VAL A 66 -3.13 1.78 5.40
CA VAL A 66 -1.86 2.28 5.95
C VAL A 66 -1.99 3.69 6.54
N ALA A 67 -2.88 4.53 6.00
CA ALA A 67 -3.19 5.82 6.61
C ALA A 67 -4.02 5.68 7.90
N GLU A 68 -4.92 4.70 7.95
CA GLU A 68 -5.79 4.41 9.11
C GLU A 68 -5.02 3.75 10.26
N LEU A 69 -3.99 2.95 9.98
CA LEU A 69 -3.06 2.44 10.99
C LEU A 69 -2.42 3.54 11.84
N ALA A 70 -2.27 4.75 11.28
CA ALA A 70 -1.90 5.95 12.02
C ALA A 70 -0.63 5.84 12.89
N LEU A 71 0.29 4.93 12.58
CA LEU A 71 1.42 4.57 13.46
C LEU A 71 2.22 5.79 13.99
N PRO A 72 2.74 5.72 15.23
CA PRO A 72 3.59 6.76 15.77
C PRO A 72 4.92 6.85 15.03
N LEU A 73 5.49 8.05 15.01
CA LEU A 73 6.86 8.28 14.55
C LEU A 73 7.82 8.09 15.73
N PRO A 74 9.13 7.86 15.51
CA PRO A 74 10.13 7.85 16.56
C PRO A 74 10.07 9.13 17.40
N GLY A 75 9.94 8.97 18.72
CA GLY A 75 9.75 10.07 19.67
C GLY A 75 8.29 10.43 19.96
N GLU A 76 7.33 9.80 19.29
CA GLU A 76 5.90 9.91 19.62
C GLU A 76 5.41 8.62 20.27
N GLN A 77 4.64 8.76 21.36
CA GLN A 77 4.04 7.61 22.06
C GLN A 77 2.68 7.23 21.48
N VAL A 78 2.04 8.14 20.74
CA VAL A 78 0.67 7.97 20.22
C VAL A 78 0.66 8.25 18.73
N GLY A 79 0.13 7.28 17.98
CA GLY A 79 -0.13 7.40 16.56
C GLY A 79 -1.22 8.41 16.23
N ARG A 80 -1.14 9.04 15.06
CA ARG A 80 -2.19 9.90 14.52
C ARG A 80 -2.19 9.87 12.99
N ARG A 81 -3.37 10.08 12.40
CA ARG A 81 -3.50 10.22 10.95
C ARG A 81 -2.74 11.46 10.50
N ARG A 82 -1.88 11.30 9.49
CA ARG A 82 -1.05 12.39 8.95
C ARG A 82 -1.28 12.54 7.45
N SER A 83 -1.21 13.78 6.98
CA SER A 83 -1.18 14.05 5.54
C SER A 83 0.14 13.55 4.92
N PRO A 84 0.17 13.31 3.59
CA PRO A 84 1.41 12.93 2.89
C PRO A 84 2.57 13.92 3.14
N GLN A 85 2.26 15.22 3.20
CA GLN A 85 3.26 16.26 3.48
C GLN A 85 3.85 16.15 4.89
N GLN A 86 3.02 15.84 5.89
CA GLN A 86 3.47 15.63 7.27
C GLN A 86 4.33 14.36 7.40
N LYS A 87 4.00 13.29 6.66
CA LYS A 87 4.82 12.08 6.60
C LYS A 87 6.17 12.34 5.92
N ALA A 88 6.18 13.06 4.80
CA ALA A 88 7.41 13.40 4.08
C ALA A 88 8.35 14.30 4.92
N ALA A 89 7.80 15.29 5.63
CA ALA A 89 8.59 16.13 6.54
C ALA A 89 9.23 15.34 7.69
N ALA A 90 8.53 14.32 8.20
CA ALA A 90 9.08 13.40 9.20
C ALA A 90 10.15 12.46 8.60
N GLY A 91 9.89 11.88 7.43
CA GLY A 91 10.83 10.98 6.74
C GLY A 91 12.12 11.68 6.27
N ALA A 92 12.03 12.95 5.85
CA ALA A 92 13.19 13.77 5.53
C ALA A 92 14.13 14.00 6.73
N ARG A 93 13.63 13.83 7.96
CA ARG A 93 14.49 13.81 9.17
C ARG A 93 15.25 12.49 9.26
N TRP A 94 14.61 11.36 8.96
CA TRP A 94 15.22 10.03 9.06
C TRP A 94 16.21 9.71 7.94
N GLY A 95 16.02 10.25 6.74
CA GLY A 95 17.01 10.13 5.66
C GLY A 95 18.37 10.73 6.01
N ARG A 96 18.44 11.62 7.02
CA ARG A 96 19.70 12.17 7.56
C ARG A 96 20.32 11.32 8.67
N ASP A 97 19.50 10.57 9.42
CA ASP A 97 19.96 9.74 10.54
C ASP A 97 20.31 8.30 10.12
N ALA A 98 19.73 7.79 9.02
CA ALA A 98 20.06 6.48 8.45
C ALA A 98 21.31 6.47 7.54
N GLY A 99 21.92 7.65 7.33
CA GLY A 99 23.13 7.85 6.53
C GLY A 99 24.36 8.15 7.38
N CYS A 100 24.64 7.33 8.38
CA CYS A 100 25.94 7.28 9.05
C CYS A 100 26.11 5.94 9.79
N ALA A 101 26.48 4.90 9.02
CA ALA A 101 27.27 3.74 9.45
C ALA A 101 27.68 2.94 8.20
#